data_AF-X1BB81-F1
#
_entry.id   AF-X1BB81-F1
#
_cell.length_a   1.000
_cell.length_b   1.000
_cell.length_c   1.000
_cell.angle_alpha   90.00
_cell.angle_beta   90.00
_cell.angle_gamma   90.00
#
_symmetry.space_group_name_H-M   'P 1'
#
loop_
_entity.id
_entity.type
_entity.pdbx_description
1 polymer ?
#
loop_
_entity_poly.entity_id
_entity_poly.type
_entity_poly.pdbx_seq_one_letter_code
_entity_poly.pdbx_strand_id
1 'polypeptide(L)'
;MQLEFIEARDLPDAWFQCVYQILEKGRTYIIDRGSYEGQKRLEFDYITVHIKFPGVRPLLPDIPPALGIPNPVANDYLDQYLPYLMTSAKKEGEEYTYGEYLEPQIKEVIRMYREDGHETNQAYMTVGNPETIYLEDPPCLRGIDTRIKDKRLHFVVYFRSWDLWNGFPANLGAIQLLKEYMAESIGVED
;
A
#
# COMPACT_ATOMS: atom_id res chain seq x y z
N MET A 1 11.94 15.85 12.19
CA MET A 1 11.65 14.72 11.31
C MET A 1 12.63 13.61 11.64
N GLN A 2 12.18 12.66 12.43
CA GLN A 2 12.89 11.42 12.73
C GLN A 2 12.58 10.39 11.64
N LEU A 3 13.60 9.79 11.04
CA LEU A 3 13.44 8.80 9.99
C LEU A 3 13.54 7.41 10.60
N GLU A 4 12.53 6.59 10.39
CA GLU A 4 12.52 5.19 10.84
C GLU A 4 12.71 4.24 9.65
N PHE A 5 13.46 3.16 9.89
CA PHE A 5 13.64 2.09 8.92
C PHE A 5 13.36 0.75 9.57
N ILE A 6 12.44 -0.01 8.99
CA ILE A 6 12.08 -1.35 9.45
C ILE A 6 12.37 -2.34 8.33
N GLU A 7 13.08 -3.41 8.68
CA GLU A 7 13.23 -4.58 7.83
C GLU A 7 12.37 -5.71 8.39
N ALA A 8 11.42 -6.17 7.60
CA ALA A 8 10.45 -7.19 7.97
C ALA A 8 10.57 -8.42 7.07
N ARG A 9 10.20 -9.56 7.63
CA ARG A 9 10.14 -10.82 6.90
C ARG A 9 9.00 -10.84 5.89
N ASP A 10 7.78 -10.55 6.34
CA ASP A 10 6.53 -10.64 5.58
C ASP A 10 5.58 -9.49 5.98
N LEU A 11 4.38 -9.42 5.37
CA LEU A 11 3.43 -8.34 5.64
C LEU A 11 2.93 -8.33 7.10
N PRO A 12 2.56 -9.46 7.74
CA PRO A 12 2.22 -9.48 9.16
C PRO A 12 3.34 -9.00 10.07
N ASP A 13 4.57 -9.46 9.87
CA ASP A 13 5.73 -9.03 10.65
C ASP A 13 5.97 -7.52 10.51
N ALA A 14 5.86 -6.98 9.29
CA ALA A 14 5.95 -5.54 9.05
C ALA A 14 4.92 -4.75 9.88
N TRP A 15 3.67 -5.22 9.91
CA TRP A 15 2.61 -4.59 10.68
C TRP A 15 2.91 -4.59 12.18
N PHE A 16 3.24 -5.75 12.75
CA PHE A 16 3.55 -5.87 14.17
C PHE A 16 4.76 -4.99 14.56
N GLN A 17 5.85 -5.04 13.78
CA GLN A 17 7.03 -4.21 14.04
C GLN A 17 6.70 -2.72 14.02
N CYS A 18 5.93 -2.25 13.03
CA CYS A 18 5.47 -0.87 12.98
C CYS A 18 4.62 -0.49 14.20
N VAL A 19 3.66 -1.34 14.59
CA VAL A 19 2.80 -1.10 15.77
C VAL A 19 3.61 -1.02 17.06
N TYR A 20 4.62 -1.86 17.25
CA TYR A 20 5.49 -1.77 18.43
C TYR A 20 6.37 -0.51 18.40
N GLN A 21 6.98 -0.22 17.24
CA GLN A 21 7.90 0.91 17.08
C GLN A 21 7.21 2.27 17.24
N ILE A 22 5.97 2.43 16.76
CA ILE A 22 5.27 3.71 16.83
C ILE A 22 4.98 4.12 18.28
N LEU A 23 4.83 3.16 19.20
CA LEU A 23 4.59 3.44 20.62
C LEU A 23 5.81 4.08 21.30
N GLU A 24 7.01 3.78 20.81
CA GLU A 24 8.27 4.31 21.37
C GLU A 24 8.79 5.54 20.62
N LYS A 25 8.65 5.54 19.30
CA LYS A 25 9.24 6.54 18.40
C LYS A 25 8.24 7.54 17.87
N GLY A 26 6.94 7.25 18.03
CA GLY A 26 5.88 8.04 17.44
C GLY A 26 5.75 9.42 18.08
N ARG A 27 5.44 10.41 17.25
CA ARG A 27 5.09 11.75 17.68
C ARG A 27 3.58 11.86 17.80
N THR A 28 3.13 12.53 18.85
CA THR A 28 1.72 12.89 19.00
C THR A 28 1.44 14.23 18.33
N TYR A 29 0.30 14.33 17.65
CA TYR A 29 -0.23 15.61 17.14
C TYR A 29 -1.76 15.64 17.16
N ILE A 30 -2.34 16.82 16.91
CA ILE A 30 -3.78 17.03 16.70
C ILE A 30 -3.97 17.37 15.22
N ILE A 31 -4.97 16.77 14.59
CA ILE A 31 -5.28 17.01 13.18
C ILE A 31 -5.95 18.38 13.05
N ASP A 32 -5.30 19.33 12.37
CA ASP A 32 -5.85 20.67 12.13
C ASP A 32 -6.81 20.71 10.93
N ARG A 33 -6.65 19.82 9.95
CA ARG A 33 -7.49 19.74 8.75
C ARG A 33 -7.47 18.33 8.15
N GLY A 34 -8.61 17.90 7.63
CA GLY A 34 -8.80 16.66 6.89
C GLY A 34 -9.61 15.64 7.69
N SER A 35 -9.58 14.38 7.25
CA SER A 35 -10.31 13.32 7.94
C SER A 35 -9.90 13.27 9.41
N TYR A 36 -10.89 13.22 10.31
CA TYR A 36 -10.71 13.22 11.77
C TYR A 36 -10.14 14.51 12.38
N GLU A 37 -10.47 15.68 11.81
CA GLU A 37 -10.16 16.99 12.39
C GLU A 37 -10.45 17.07 13.90
N GLY A 38 -9.50 17.65 14.66
CA GLY A 38 -9.56 17.77 16.11
C GLY A 38 -9.15 16.50 16.88
N GLN A 39 -8.97 15.35 16.22
CA GLN A 39 -8.52 14.14 16.89
C GLN A 39 -7.01 14.11 17.12
N LYS A 40 -6.62 13.50 18.23
CA LYS A 40 -5.23 13.22 18.58
C LYS A 40 -4.76 11.95 17.85
N ARG A 41 -3.59 12.01 17.23
CA ARG A 41 -2.95 10.88 16.53
C ARG A 41 -1.53 10.67 17.03
N LEU A 42 -1.06 9.44 16.84
CA LEU A 42 0.33 9.03 17.01
C LEU A 42 0.86 8.64 15.61
N GLU A 43 1.94 9.27 15.17
CA GLU A 43 2.50 9.09 13.82
C GLU A 43 4.01 8.83 13.86
N PHE A 44 4.52 8.15 12.84
CA PHE A 44 5.92 8.29 12.46
C PHE A 44 6.08 9.61 11.69
N ASP A 45 7.14 10.36 11.99
CA ASP A 45 7.54 11.53 11.21
C ASP A 45 7.82 11.13 9.75
N TYR A 46 8.50 9.99 9.54
CA TYR A 46 8.68 9.31 8.26
C TYR A 46 9.15 7.87 8.50
N ILE A 47 8.70 6.93 7.68
CA ILE A 47 9.11 5.52 7.77
C ILE A 47 9.36 4.89 6.40
N THR A 48 10.39 4.05 6.32
CA THR A 48 10.61 3.12 5.20
C THR A 48 10.53 1.69 5.72
N VAL A 49 9.73 0.85 5.07
CA VAL A 49 9.57 -0.56 5.43
C VAL A 49 10.02 -1.43 4.26
N HIS A 50 11.02 -2.27 4.48
CA HIS A 50 11.49 -3.25 3.51
C HIS A 50 10.97 -4.64 3.90
N ILE A 51 10.18 -5.26 3.02
CA ILE A 51 9.57 -6.57 3.26
C ILE A 51 10.22 -7.60 2.35
N LYS A 52 10.88 -8.60 2.94
CA LYS A 52 11.72 -9.57 2.21
C LYS A 52 10.94 -10.63 1.45
N PHE A 53 9.81 -11.07 1.99
CA PHE A 53 9.00 -12.16 1.46
C PHE A 53 7.51 -11.76 1.47
N PRO A 54 7.11 -10.75 0.69
CA PRO A 54 5.79 -10.14 0.81
C PRO A 54 4.66 -11.09 0.38
N GLY A 55 4.92 -12.10 -0.46
CA GLY A 55 3.95 -13.11 -0.87
C GLY A 55 3.70 -14.25 0.15
N VAL A 56 4.38 -14.28 1.29
CA VAL A 56 4.15 -15.32 2.32
C VAL A 56 2.74 -15.18 2.89
N ARG A 57 1.99 -16.29 2.93
CA ARG A 57 0.64 -16.33 3.50
C ARG A 57 0.68 -16.64 5.00
N PRO A 58 -0.26 -16.08 5.80
CA PRO A 58 -1.32 -15.15 5.41
C PRO A 58 -0.79 -13.74 5.09
N LEU A 59 -1.47 -13.01 4.20
CA LEU A 59 -1.13 -11.62 3.86
C LEU A 59 -1.55 -10.62 4.94
N LEU A 60 -2.54 -10.98 5.76
CA LEU A 60 -3.06 -10.16 6.83
C LEU A 60 -2.50 -10.61 8.18
N PRO A 61 -2.22 -9.68 9.09
CA PRO A 61 -1.86 -10.03 10.46
C PRO A 61 -3.05 -10.67 11.19
N ASP A 62 -2.72 -11.66 12.01
CA ASP A 62 -3.67 -12.32 12.92
C ASP A 62 -3.25 -12.04 14.36
N ILE A 63 -4.14 -11.38 15.10
CA ILE A 63 -3.94 -11.04 16.50
C ILE A 63 -4.51 -12.19 17.34
N PRO A 64 -3.72 -12.79 18.26
CA PRO A 64 -4.21 -13.87 19.11
C PRO A 64 -5.49 -13.47 19.85
N PRO A 65 -6.58 -14.26 19.76
CA PRO A 65 -7.86 -13.94 20.41
C PRO A 65 -7.75 -13.75 21.92
N ALA A 66 -6.77 -14.39 22.55
CA ALA A 66 -6.47 -14.25 23.97
C ALA A 66 -6.12 -12.81 24.41
N LEU A 67 -5.72 -11.94 23.48
CA LEU A 67 -5.45 -10.53 23.76
C LEU A 67 -6.73 -9.68 23.80
N GLY A 68 -7.88 -10.20 23.36
CA GLY A 68 -9.15 -9.47 23.33
C GLY A 68 -9.18 -8.28 22.37
N ILE A 69 -8.21 -8.21 21.46
CA ILE A 69 -8.07 -7.16 20.44
C ILE A 69 -8.56 -7.73 19.11
N PRO A 70 -9.48 -7.06 18.39
CA PRO A 70 -9.95 -7.53 17.09
C PRO A 70 -8.83 -7.43 16.04
N ASN A 71 -8.86 -8.34 15.07
CA ASN A 71 -7.97 -8.26 13.90
C ASN A 71 -8.17 -6.92 13.18
N PRO A 72 -7.08 -6.34 12.63
CA PRO A 72 -7.17 -5.02 12.00
C PRO A 72 -7.99 -5.05 10.72
N VAL A 73 -8.08 -6.19 10.04
CA VAL A 73 -8.77 -6.36 8.76
C VAL A 73 -9.64 -7.62 8.83
N ALA A 74 -10.87 -7.54 8.31
CA ALA A 74 -11.75 -8.70 8.24
C ALA A 74 -11.26 -9.70 7.17
N ASN A 75 -11.50 -11.00 7.40
CA ASN A 75 -10.94 -12.07 6.57
C ASN A 75 -11.33 -11.99 5.09
N ASP A 76 -12.53 -11.49 4.78
CA ASP A 76 -13.08 -11.35 3.42
C ASP A 76 -12.87 -9.95 2.82
N TYR A 77 -12.24 -9.04 3.57
CA TYR A 77 -12.10 -7.65 3.14
C TYR A 77 -11.18 -7.51 1.94
N LEU A 78 -10.11 -8.31 1.85
CA LEU A 78 -9.17 -8.24 0.72
C LEU A 78 -9.86 -8.57 -0.61
N ASP A 79 -10.73 -9.59 -0.64
CA ASP A 79 -11.46 -9.98 -1.85
C ASP A 79 -12.41 -8.88 -2.30
N GLN A 80 -13.00 -8.14 -1.35
CA GLN A 80 -13.89 -7.01 -1.63
C GLN A 80 -13.10 -5.76 -2.04
N TYR A 81 -11.90 -5.57 -1.51
CA TYR A 81 -11.06 -4.39 -1.73
C TYR A 81 -10.22 -4.48 -3.01
N LEU A 82 -9.83 -5.68 -3.43
CA LEU A 82 -8.99 -5.89 -4.61
C LEU A 82 -9.58 -5.26 -5.90
N PRO A 83 -10.89 -5.41 -6.20
CA PRO A 83 -11.49 -4.73 -7.35
C PRO A 83 -11.34 -3.20 -7.32
N TYR A 84 -11.39 -2.58 -6.13
CA TYR A 84 -11.21 -1.14 -5.96
C TYR A 84 -9.77 -0.65 -6.20
N LEU A 85 -8.79 -1.55 -6.03
CA LEU A 85 -7.40 -1.27 -6.31
C LEU A 85 -7.05 -1.52 -7.78
N MET A 86 -7.64 -2.55 -8.39
CA MET A 86 -7.24 -3.05 -9.71
C MET A 86 -8.10 -2.56 -10.86
N THR A 87 -9.31 -2.07 -10.59
CA THR A 87 -10.28 -1.70 -11.62
C THR A 87 -10.79 -0.28 -11.43
N SER A 88 -11.25 0.33 -12.51
CA SER A 88 -11.89 1.65 -12.49
C SER A 88 -13.29 1.64 -11.85
N ALA A 89 -13.67 0.56 -11.17
CA ALA A 89 -14.92 0.49 -10.43
C ALA A 89 -14.95 1.55 -9.32
N LYS A 90 -16.12 2.18 -9.20
CA LYS A 90 -16.39 3.29 -8.28
C LYS A 90 -17.88 3.27 -7.95
N LYS A 91 -18.22 3.35 -6.68
CA LYS A 91 -19.62 3.44 -6.22
C LYS A 91 -20.11 4.89 -6.24
N GLU A 92 -21.42 5.04 -6.28
CA GLU A 92 -22.07 6.35 -6.17
C GLU A 92 -21.68 7.02 -4.85
N GLY A 93 -21.23 8.28 -4.92
CA GLY A 93 -20.77 9.07 -3.78
C GLY A 93 -19.28 8.96 -3.45
N GLU A 94 -18.51 8.06 -4.08
CA GLU A 94 -17.05 8.05 -3.94
C GLU A 94 -16.42 9.13 -4.82
N GLU A 95 -15.49 9.93 -4.29
CA GLU A 95 -14.78 10.95 -5.08
C GLU A 95 -13.77 10.33 -6.06
N TYR A 96 -13.14 9.20 -5.69
CA TYR A 96 -12.20 8.42 -6.50
C TYR A 96 -12.02 7.01 -5.93
N THR A 97 -11.38 6.13 -6.72
CA THR A 97 -10.78 4.87 -6.25
C THR A 97 -9.33 4.79 -6.73
N TYR A 98 -8.48 3.98 -6.10
CA TYR A 98 -7.10 3.81 -6.58
C TYR A 98 -7.07 3.16 -7.96
N GLY A 99 -7.97 2.21 -8.21
CA GLY A 99 -8.07 1.52 -9.49
C GLY A 99 -8.48 2.40 -10.66
N GLU A 100 -9.24 3.49 -10.44
CA GLU A 100 -9.53 4.52 -11.45
C GLU A 100 -8.24 5.07 -12.09
N TYR A 101 -7.19 5.24 -11.28
CA TYR A 101 -5.88 5.67 -11.77
C TYR A 101 -5.02 4.50 -12.24
N LEU A 102 -4.98 3.41 -11.46
CA LEU A 102 -4.03 2.32 -11.68
C LEU A 102 -4.36 1.44 -12.89
N GLU A 103 -5.63 1.12 -13.14
CA GLU A 103 -6.03 0.14 -14.16
C GLU A 103 -5.39 0.39 -15.55
N PRO A 104 -5.48 1.59 -16.16
CA PRO A 104 -4.84 1.84 -17.45
C PRO A 104 -3.31 1.75 -17.39
N GLN A 105 -2.71 2.16 -16.26
CA GLN A 105 -1.25 2.17 -16.08
C GLN A 105 -0.69 0.78 -15.83
N ILE A 106 -1.43 -0.12 -15.17
CA ILE A 106 -1.05 -1.53 -14.97
C ILE A 106 -0.82 -2.20 -16.34
N LYS A 107 -1.75 -1.98 -17.28
CA LYS A 107 -1.66 -2.53 -18.64
C LYS A 107 -0.42 -2.00 -19.37
N GLU A 108 -0.15 -0.71 -19.25
CA GLU A 108 1.01 -0.08 -19.89
C GLU A 108 2.34 -0.55 -19.27
N VAL A 109 2.45 -0.64 -17.94
CA VAL A 109 3.66 -1.13 -17.28
C VAL A 109 3.95 -2.59 -17.65
N ILE A 110 2.93 -3.44 -17.74
CA ILE A 110 3.09 -4.81 -18.24
C ILE A 110 3.61 -4.80 -19.68
N ARG A 111 3.05 -3.95 -20.56
CA ARG A 111 3.52 -3.79 -21.95
C ARG A 111 4.98 -3.36 -21.99
N MET A 112 5.37 -2.34 -21.23
CA MET A 112 6.75 -1.84 -21.15
C MET A 112 7.73 -2.96 -20.85
N TYR A 113 7.45 -3.81 -19.85
CA TYR A 113 8.35 -4.92 -19.53
C TYR A 113 8.37 -6.02 -20.59
N ARG A 114 7.22 -6.36 -21.17
CA ARG A 114 7.12 -7.43 -22.16
C ARG A 114 7.70 -7.05 -23.52
N GLU A 115 7.60 -5.79 -23.92
CA GLU A 115 7.94 -5.33 -25.27
C GLU A 115 9.22 -4.48 -25.29
N ASP A 116 9.39 -3.57 -24.32
CA ASP A 116 10.52 -2.62 -24.31
C ASP A 116 11.72 -3.16 -23.50
N GLY A 117 11.49 -4.14 -22.62
CA GLY A 117 12.51 -4.90 -21.89
C GLY A 117 12.53 -4.67 -20.37
N HIS A 118 13.12 -5.63 -19.64
CA HIS A 118 13.10 -5.66 -18.18
C HIS A 118 13.90 -4.54 -17.50
N GLU A 119 14.89 -3.96 -18.19
CA GLU A 119 15.78 -2.91 -17.66
C GLU A 119 15.21 -1.48 -17.85
N THR A 120 13.90 -1.35 -18.10
CA THR A 120 13.28 -0.01 -18.14
C THR A 120 13.36 0.67 -16.78
N ASN A 121 13.80 1.93 -16.77
CA ASN A 121 13.85 2.79 -15.59
C ASN A 121 12.68 3.80 -15.55
N GLN A 122 11.64 3.56 -16.36
CA GLN A 122 10.51 4.48 -16.54
C GLN A 122 9.18 3.91 -16.02
N ALA A 123 9.15 2.63 -15.61
CA ALA A 123 7.94 1.97 -15.18
C ALA A 123 7.47 2.50 -13.82
N TYR A 124 6.39 3.29 -13.84
CA TYR A 124 5.83 3.95 -12.67
C TYR A 124 4.32 4.13 -12.86
N MET A 125 3.54 3.87 -11.81
CA MET A 125 2.09 4.08 -11.79
C MET A 125 1.76 5.19 -10.80
N THR A 126 1.13 6.27 -11.27
CA THR A 126 0.73 7.42 -10.46
C THR A 126 -0.68 7.25 -9.92
N VAL A 127 -0.93 7.60 -8.66
CA VAL A 127 -2.29 7.68 -8.10
C VAL A 127 -2.61 9.14 -7.78
N GLY A 128 -3.67 9.65 -8.40
CA GLY A 128 -4.05 11.05 -8.37
C GLY A 128 -3.36 11.91 -9.43
N ASN A 129 -3.85 13.14 -9.58
CA ASN A 129 -3.35 14.16 -10.50
C ASN A 129 -3.24 15.52 -9.75
N PRO A 130 -2.75 16.60 -10.37
CA PRO A 130 -2.64 17.90 -9.69
C PRO A 130 -3.96 18.42 -9.11
N GLU A 131 -5.09 18.15 -9.75
CA GLU A 131 -6.42 18.58 -9.29
C GLU A 131 -6.87 17.86 -8.01
N THR A 132 -6.28 16.70 -7.69
CA THR A 132 -6.62 15.98 -6.45
C THR A 132 -6.33 16.77 -5.18
N ILE A 133 -5.53 17.85 -5.24
CA ILE A 133 -5.31 18.75 -4.11
C ILE A 133 -6.58 19.43 -3.61
N TYR A 134 -7.61 19.55 -4.46
CA TYR A 134 -8.87 20.20 -4.14
C TYR A 134 -9.95 19.24 -3.60
N LEU A 135 -9.67 17.94 -3.55
CA LEU A 135 -10.58 16.96 -2.94
C LEU A 135 -10.64 17.16 -1.42
N GLU A 136 -11.77 16.77 -0.82
CA GLU A 136 -11.90 16.76 0.63
C GLU A 136 -10.94 15.72 1.24
N ASP A 137 -10.89 14.53 0.64
CA ASP A 137 -10.03 13.42 1.07
C ASP A 137 -9.10 12.94 -0.06
N PRO A 138 -7.99 13.65 -0.40
CA PRO A 138 -7.11 13.27 -1.51
C PRO A 138 -6.52 11.86 -1.42
N PRO A 139 -6.06 11.24 -2.53
CA PRO A 139 -5.42 9.92 -2.50
C PRO A 139 -4.21 9.85 -1.56
N CYS A 140 -4.22 8.87 -0.65
CA CYS A 140 -3.13 8.57 0.28
C CYS A 140 -1.98 7.84 -0.41
N LEU A 141 -2.27 6.78 -1.18
CA LEU A 141 -1.33 6.20 -2.14
C LEU A 141 -1.09 7.23 -3.25
N ARG A 142 0.17 7.51 -3.56
CA ARG A 142 0.59 8.47 -4.60
C ARG A 142 1.26 7.82 -5.80
N GLY A 143 1.82 6.64 -5.62
CA GLY A 143 2.28 5.85 -6.74
C GLY A 143 3.03 4.59 -6.35
N ILE A 144 3.36 3.83 -7.39
CA ILE A 144 4.06 2.56 -7.33
C ILE A 144 5.16 2.59 -8.41
N ASP A 145 6.42 2.69 -7.99
CA ASP A 145 7.59 2.46 -8.84
C ASP A 145 7.81 0.96 -8.95
N THR A 146 8.08 0.48 -10.16
CA THR A 146 8.30 -0.94 -10.42
C THR A 146 9.67 -1.16 -11.04
N ARG A 147 10.33 -2.25 -10.64
CA ARG A 147 11.63 -2.65 -11.20
C ARG A 147 11.71 -4.16 -11.32
N ILE A 148 12.29 -4.66 -12.40
CA ILE A 148 12.67 -6.08 -12.47
C ILE A 148 14.14 -6.20 -12.14
N LYS A 149 14.47 -6.99 -11.13
CA LYS A 149 15.85 -7.29 -10.74
C LYS A 149 15.96 -8.73 -10.28
N ASP A 150 17.00 -9.42 -10.73
CA ASP A 150 17.24 -10.83 -10.40
C ASP A 150 16.04 -11.72 -10.77
N LYS A 151 15.43 -11.42 -11.92
CA LYS A 151 14.20 -12.05 -12.44
C LYS A 151 12.97 -11.92 -11.53
N ARG A 152 12.99 -10.99 -10.57
CA ARG A 152 11.85 -10.67 -9.69
C ARG A 152 11.32 -9.27 -9.95
N LEU A 153 10.00 -9.11 -9.90
CA LEU A 153 9.34 -7.82 -9.91
C LEU A 153 9.41 -7.22 -8.49
N HIS A 154 9.87 -5.99 -8.37
CA HIS A 154 9.94 -5.23 -7.12
C HIS A 154 8.98 -4.06 -7.21
N PHE A 155 8.20 -3.84 -6.14
CA PHE A 155 7.36 -2.66 -5.98
C PHE A 155 7.96 -1.75 -4.92
N VAL A 156 8.01 -0.45 -5.22
CA VAL A 156 8.28 0.60 -4.25
C VAL A 156 7.04 1.48 -4.18
N VAL A 157 6.35 1.43 -3.04
CA VAL A 157 5.06 2.09 -2.84
C VAL A 157 5.23 3.39 -2.08
N TYR A 158 4.52 4.43 -2.51
CA TYR A 158 4.62 5.77 -1.92
C TYR A 158 3.27 6.20 -1.36
N PHE A 159 3.18 6.28 -0.03
CA PHE A 159 2.02 6.83 0.69
C PHE A 159 2.39 8.18 1.30
N ARG A 160 1.54 9.20 1.11
CA ARG A 160 1.70 10.52 1.77
C ARG A 160 1.15 10.57 3.20
N SER A 161 0.26 9.64 3.51
CA SER A 161 -0.40 9.43 4.80
C SER A 161 -0.94 8.02 4.80
N TRP A 162 -0.84 7.31 5.92
CA TRP A 162 -1.24 5.91 5.97
C TRP A 162 -1.71 5.53 7.36
N ASP A 163 -2.94 5.05 7.47
CA ASP A 163 -3.42 4.45 8.72
C ASP A 163 -2.67 3.14 8.97
N LEU A 164 -1.84 3.12 10.02
CA LEU A 164 -1.07 1.94 10.39
C LEU A 164 -1.94 0.77 10.86
N TRP A 165 -3.09 1.04 11.49
CA TRP A 165 -3.87 -0.02 12.12
C TRP A 165 -4.61 -0.86 11.08
N ASN A 166 -5.54 -0.27 10.32
CA ASN A 166 -6.37 -0.98 9.35
C ASN A 166 -5.89 -0.80 7.92
N GLY A 167 -5.56 0.43 7.52
CA GLY A 167 -5.18 0.76 6.14
C GLY A 167 -3.90 0.05 5.67
N PHE A 168 -2.86 0.03 6.49
CA PHE A 168 -1.55 -0.57 6.19
C PHE A 168 -1.63 -2.05 5.79
N PRO A 169 -2.17 -2.95 6.63
CA PRO A 169 -2.25 -4.36 6.27
C PRO A 169 -3.20 -4.62 5.10
N ALA A 170 -4.32 -3.90 5.02
CA ALA A 170 -5.28 -4.06 3.92
C ALA A 170 -4.70 -3.63 2.56
N ASN A 171 -4.06 -2.45 2.52
CA ASN A 171 -3.45 -1.94 1.30
C ASN A 171 -2.28 -2.80 0.85
N LEU A 172 -1.38 -3.20 1.76
CA LEU A 172 -0.26 -4.07 1.40
C LEU A 172 -0.72 -5.43 0.91
N GLY A 173 -1.72 -6.03 1.56
CA GLY A 173 -2.28 -7.30 1.10
C GLY A 173 -2.81 -7.21 -0.34
N ALA A 174 -3.59 -6.17 -0.65
CA ALA A 174 -4.13 -5.99 -2.00
C ALA A 174 -3.05 -5.61 -3.03
N ILE A 175 -2.08 -4.78 -2.66
CA ILE A 175 -0.95 -4.40 -3.53
C ILE A 175 -0.07 -5.61 -3.83
N GLN A 176 0.13 -6.50 -2.86
CA GLN A 176 0.87 -7.74 -3.07
C GLN A 176 0.15 -8.66 -4.07
N LEU A 177 -1.18 -8.78 -3.99
CA LEU A 177 -1.95 -9.53 -4.99
C LEU A 177 -1.86 -8.90 -6.39
N LEU A 178 -1.89 -7.57 -6.48
CA LEU A 178 -1.63 -6.86 -7.73
C LEU A 178 -0.22 -7.14 -8.28
N LYS A 179 0.79 -7.14 -7.41
CA LYS A 179 2.19 -7.44 -7.77
C LYS A 179 2.33 -8.86 -8.31
N GLU A 180 1.72 -9.84 -7.66
CA GLU A 180 1.67 -11.24 -8.12
C GLU A 180 1.03 -11.35 -9.51
N TYR A 181 -0.11 -10.69 -9.73
CA TYR A 181 -0.77 -10.64 -11.04
C TYR A 181 0.12 -10.02 -12.12
N MET A 182 0.81 -8.92 -11.81
CA MET A 182 1.70 -8.26 -12.76
C MET A 182 2.93 -9.12 -13.06
N ALA A 183 3.55 -9.74 -12.05
CA ALA A 183 4.70 -10.62 -12.21
C ALA A 183 4.36 -11.83 -13.09
N GLU A 184 3.21 -12.47 -12.86
CA GLU A 184 2.69 -13.56 -13.69
C GLU A 184 2.46 -13.08 -15.14
N SER A 185 1.81 -11.92 -15.31
CA SER A 185 1.53 -11.35 -16.63
C SER A 185 2.79 -10.99 -17.42
N ILE A 186 3.88 -10.63 -16.74
CA ILE A 186 5.17 -10.31 -17.35
C ILE A 186 5.99 -11.58 -17.60
N GLY A 187 5.82 -12.62 -16.78
CA GLY A 187 6.60 -13.86 -16.84
C GLY A 187 7.86 -13.85 -15.97
N VAL A 188 7.80 -13.18 -14.81
CA VAL A 188 8.88 -13.07 -13.82
C VAL A 188 8.42 -13.55 -12.44
N GLU A 189 9.36 -13.74 -11.53
CA GLU A 189 9.06 -14.04 -10.14
C GLU A 189 8.51 -12.80 -9.43
N ASP A 190 7.74 -13.03 -8.36
CA ASP A 190 7.39 -12.01 -7.38
C ASP A 190 8.52 -11.80 -6.34
#